data_AF-A0A929JCQ6-F1
#
_entry.id   AF-A0A929JCQ6-F1
#
_cell.length_a   1.000
_cell.length_b   1.000
_cell.length_c   1.000
_cell.angle_alpha   90.00
_cell.angle_beta   90.00
_cell.angle_gamma   90.00
#
_symmetry.space_group_name_H-M   'P 1'
#
loop_
_entity.id
_entity.type
_entity.pdbx_description
1 polymer ?
#
loop_
_entity_poly.entity_id
_entity_poly.type
_entity_poly.pdbx_seq_one_letter_code
_entity_poly.pdbx_strand_id
1 'polypeptide(L)'
;RGFLPDKVVNRSKAYFPMPALKYVRGEFLDFMKEILLCDSAKQRGLYNPAYVEKLLANPDDYHTRLQGSKLWHLAALELWWQQNISK
;
A
#
# COMPACT_ATOMS: atom_id res chain seq x y z
N ARG A 1 -18.98 22.03 24.59
CA ARG A 1 -18.13 22.95 23.78
C ARG A 1 -17.05 23.51 24.72
N GLY A 2 -15.81 23.76 24.27
CA GLY A 2 -14.72 24.27 25.13
C GLY A 2 -13.62 23.28 25.55
N PHE A 3 -13.70 22.00 25.18
CA PHE A 3 -12.62 21.01 25.43
C PHE A 3 -11.50 21.03 24.40
N LEU A 4 -11.81 21.47 23.17
CA LEU A 4 -10.87 21.61 22.07
C LEU A 4 -11.08 22.98 21.42
N PRO A 5 -10.04 23.55 20.79
CA PRO A 5 -10.16 24.80 20.04
C PRO A 5 -11.26 24.71 18.99
N ASP A 6 -12.09 25.75 18.85
CA ASP A 6 -13.18 25.76 17.87
C ASP A 6 -12.70 25.53 16.43
N LYS A 7 -11.45 25.92 16.10
CA LYS A 7 -10.82 25.62 14.80
C LYS A 7 -10.68 24.11 14.51
N VAL A 8 -10.57 23.27 15.55
CA VAL A 8 -10.49 21.81 15.41
C VAL A 8 -11.88 21.22 15.23
N VAL A 9 -12.85 21.68 16.03
CA VAL A 9 -14.25 21.22 15.95
C VAL A 9 -14.90 21.62 14.63
N ASN A 10 -14.59 22.82 14.13
CA ASN A 10 -15.20 23.39 12.93
C ASN A 10 -14.31 23.25 11.68
N ARG A 11 -13.21 22.49 11.74
CA ARG A 11 -12.37 22.20 10.56
C ARG A 11 -13.23 21.53 9.48
N SER A 12 -13.09 21.98 8.23
CA SER A 12 -13.73 21.34 7.08
C SER A 12 -13.25 19.90 6.90
N LYS A 13 -14.14 19.03 6.42
CA LYS A 13 -13.78 17.66 6.08
C LYS A 13 -12.67 17.69 5.03
N ALA A 14 -11.57 17.01 5.33
CA ALA A 14 -10.48 16.79 4.40
C ALA A 14 -10.25 15.28 4.26
N TYR A 15 -9.69 14.87 3.13
CA TYR A 15 -9.25 13.49 2.97
C TYR A 15 -8.11 13.19 3.96
N PHE A 16 -7.92 11.91 4.27
CA PHE A 16 -6.86 11.45 5.15
C PHE A 16 -5.63 11.11 4.31
N PRO A 17 -4.59 11.98 4.27
CA PRO A 17 -3.39 11.64 3.52
C PRO A 17 -2.67 10.49 4.23
N MET A 18 -2.25 9.50 3.46
CA MET A 18 -1.42 8.39 3.95
C MET A 18 -0.07 8.43 3.23
N PRO A 19 0.89 9.25 3.68
CA PRO A 19 2.18 9.40 3.02
C PRO A 19 2.93 8.08 2.87
N ALA A 20 2.84 7.18 3.85
CA ALA A 20 3.46 5.87 3.81
C ALA A 20 2.97 5.00 2.63
N LEU A 21 1.72 5.18 2.18
CA LEU A 21 1.15 4.49 1.03
C LEU A 21 1.53 5.14 -0.32
N LYS A 22 2.06 6.37 -0.28
CA LYS A 22 2.47 7.10 -1.48
C LYS A 22 3.98 7.02 -1.70
N TYR A 23 4.76 7.12 -0.63
CA TYR A 23 6.21 7.04 -0.61
C TYR A 23 6.62 5.83 0.22
N VAL A 24 6.75 4.68 -0.45
CA VAL A 24 6.92 3.38 0.20
C VAL A 24 8.41 3.14 0.44
N ARG A 25 8.83 3.13 1.71
CA ARG A 25 10.24 3.05 2.12
C ARG A 25 10.40 2.29 3.44
N GLY A 26 11.63 1.84 3.73
CA GLY A 26 11.99 1.19 4.98
C GLY A 26 11.14 -0.07 5.26
N GLU A 27 10.79 -0.27 6.53
CA GLU A 27 10.04 -1.44 7.00
C GLU A 27 8.73 -1.67 6.22
N PHE A 28 8.09 -0.61 5.76
CA PHE A 28 6.86 -0.74 4.99
C PHE A 28 7.08 -1.28 3.58
N LEU A 29 8.23 -0.95 2.95
CA LEU A 29 8.64 -1.56 1.70
C LEU A 29 9.00 -3.04 1.91
N ASP A 30 9.69 -3.36 2.99
CA ASP A 30 10.08 -4.73 3.30
C ASP A 30 8.85 -5.61 3.58
N PHE A 31 7.86 -5.09 4.30
CA PHE A 31 6.57 -5.74 4.47
C PHE A 31 5.88 -6.04 3.11
N MET A 32 5.90 -5.11 2.16
CA MET A 32 5.35 -5.38 0.83
C MET A 32 6.13 -6.44 0.05
N LYS A 33 7.47 -6.49 0.21
CA LYS A 33 8.29 -7.56 -0.38
C LYS A 33 7.90 -8.92 0.18
N GLU A 34 7.75 -9.03 1.50
CA GLU A 34 7.35 -10.28 2.15
C GLU A 34 6.02 -10.78 1.61
N ILE A 35 5.02 -9.90 1.50
CA ILE A 35 3.71 -10.24 0.94
C ILE A 35 3.83 -10.73 -0.50
N LEU A 36 4.51 -9.97 -1.36
CA LEU A 36 4.49 -10.20 -2.82
C LEU A 36 5.46 -11.29 -3.30
N LEU A 37 6.51 -11.58 -2.51
CA LEU A 37 7.57 -12.54 -2.89
C LEU A 37 7.46 -13.88 -2.15
N CYS A 38 6.47 -14.04 -1.26
CA CYS A 38 6.22 -15.33 -0.61
C CYS A 38 5.76 -16.40 -1.60
N ASP A 39 5.91 -17.67 -1.21
CA ASP A 39 5.61 -18.79 -2.09
C ASP A 39 4.12 -18.92 -2.40
N SER A 40 3.23 -18.55 -1.48
CA SER A 40 1.79 -18.54 -1.73
C SER A 40 1.40 -17.53 -2.81
N ALA A 41 2.01 -16.33 -2.81
CA ALA A 41 1.80 -15.32 -3.86
C ALA A 41 2.33 -15.80 -5.22
N LYS A 42 3.49 -16.47 -5.25
CA LYS A 42 4.07 -17.04 -6.48
C LYS A 42 3.21 -18.16 -7.05
N GLN A 43 2.82 -19.13 -6.22
CA GLN A 43 1.99 -20.28 -6.63
C GLN A 43 0.63 -19.84 -7.17
N ARG A 44 0.12 -18.72 -6.67
CA ARG A 44 -1.14 -18.14 -7.14
C ARG A 44 -1.10 -17.70 -8.60
N GLY A 45 0.08 -17.39 -9.15
CA GLY A 45 0.25 -17.02 -10.56
C GLY A 45 -0.44 -15.71 -10.96
N LEU A 46 -0.75 -14.87 -9.97
CA LEU A 46 -1.57 -13.67 -10.12
C LEU A 46 -0.78 -12.43 -10.60
N TYR A 47 0.51 -12.40 -10.29
CA TYR A 47 1.39 -11.27 -10.54
C TYR A 47 2.46 -11.64 -11.56
N ASN A 48 2.81 -10.70 -12.44
CA ASN A 48 4.00 -10.83 -13.29
C ASN A 48 5.25 -10.55 -12.44
N PRO A 49 6.15 -11.53 -12.22
CA PRO A 49 7.32 -11.36 -11.34
C PRO A 49 8.23 -10.21 -11.78
N ALA A 50 8.51 -10.10 -13.08
CA ALA A 50 9.37 -9.05 -13.61
C ALA A 50 8.77 -7.64 -13.39
N TYR A 51 7.45 -7.53 -13.44
CA TYR A 51 6.77 -6.27 -13.14
C TYR A 51 6.82 -5.95 -11.63
N VAL A 52 6.60 -6.94 -10.77
CA VAL A 52 6.70 -6.77 -9.32
C VAL A 52 8.11 -6.35 -8.91
N GLU A 53 9.14 -7.02 -9.43
CA GLU A 53 10.54 -6.65 -9.19
C GLU A 53 10.84 -5.22 -9.65
N LYS A 54 10.35 -4.83 -10.84
CA LYS A 54 10.47 -3.45 -11.34
C LYS A 54 9.83 -2.43 -10.39
N LEU A 55 8.66 -2.72 -9.83
CA LEU A 55 7.99 -1.84 -8.86
C LEU A 55 8.75 -1.78 -7.53
N LEU A 56 9.25 -2.91 -7.05
CA LEU A 56 10.02 -3.00 -5.79
C LEU A 56 11.37 -2.28 -5.86
N ALA A 57 12.01 -2.29 -7.03
CA ALA A 57 13.30 -1.62 -7.25
C ALA A 57 13.18 -0.09 -7.23
N ASN A 58 12.08 0.46 -7.74
CA ASN A 58 11.85 1.91 -7.78
C ASN A 58 10.40 2.25 -7.34
N PRO A 59 10.05 2.08 -6.06
CA PRO A 59 8.67 2.16 -5.58
C PRO A 59 8.03 3.55 -5.70
N ASP A 60 8.85 4.60 -5.77
CA ASP A 60 8.39 5.99 -5.90
C ASP A 60 8.13 6.41 -7.36
N ASP A 61 8.45 5.58 -8.35
CA ASP A 61 8.31 5.94 -9.77
C ASP A 61 6.97 5.50 -10.38
N TYR A 62 6.20 4.69 -9.65
CA TYR A 62 5.04 3.98 -10.20
C TYR A 62 3.75 4.28 -9.43
N HIS A 63 3.13 5.40 -9.77
CA HIS A 63 1.81 5.77 -9.25
C HIS A 63 0.69 5.55 -10.26
N THR A 64 -0.54 5.41 -9.75
CA THR A 64 -1.76 5.49 -10.55
C THR A 64 -2.04 6.94 -10.98
N ARG A 65 -3.03 7.13 -11.86
CA ARG A 65 -3.48 8.48 -12.27
C ARG A 65 -3.89 9.36 -11.08
N LEU A 66 -4.35 8.73 -9.98
CA LEU A 66 -4.74 9.40 -8.74
C LEU A 66 -3.59 9.48 -7.72
N GLN A 67 -2.34 9.30 -8.15
CA GLN A 67 -1.15 9.46 -7.31
C GLN A 67 -1.03 8.44 -6.15
N GLY A 68 -1.69 7.28 -6.26
CA GLY A 68 -1.55 6.17 -5.33
C GLY A 68 -0.47 5.18 -5.78
N SER A 69 0.29 4.58 -4.85
CA SER A 69 1.33 3.60 -5.18
C SER A 69 0.72 2.36 -5.86
N LYS A 70 1.22 2.01 -7.05
CA LYS A 70 0.83 0.76 -7.71
C LYS A 70 1.30 -0.46 -6.92
N LEU A 71 2.48 -0.37 -6.31
CA LEU A 71 3.03 -1.42 -5.47
C LEU A 71 2.12 -1.73 -4.29
N TRP A 72 1.61 -0.69 -3.62
CA TRP A 72 0.66 -0.87 -2.52
C TRP A 72 -0.62 -1.58 -2.95
N HIS A 73 -1.17 -1.26 -4.13
CA HIS A 73 -2.38 -1.94 -4.60
C HIS A 73 -2.17 -3.44 -4.81
N LEU A 74 -0.99 -3.86 -5.30
CA LEU A 74 -0.66 -5.27 -5.43
C LEU A 74 -0.52 -5.93 -4.04
N ALA A 75 0.24 -5.31 -3.14
CA ALA A 75 0.47 -5.84 -1.80
C ALA A 75 -0.84 -5.92 -0.99
N ALA A 76 -1.71 -4.93 -1.10
CA ALA A 76 -3.00 -4.92 -0.40
C ALA A 76 -3.93 -6.05 -0.88
N LEU A 77 -3.98 -6.31 -2.19
CA LEU A 77 -4.76 -7.43 -2.73
C LEU A 77 -4.19 -8.76 -2.25
N GLU A 78 -2.89 -8.96 -2.33
CA GLU A 78 -2.27 -10.22 -1.90
C GLU A 78 -2.44 -10.45 -0.40
N LEU A 79 -2.24 -9.41 0.41
CA LEU A 79 -2.45 -9.48 1.86
C LEU A 79 -3.89 -9.88 2.20
N TRP A 80 -4.88 -9.30 1.51
CA TRP A 80 -6.27 -9.69 1.68
C TRP A 80 -6.48 -11.18 1.34
N TRP A 81 -5.85 -11.66 0.26
CA TRP A 81 -5.96 -13.06 -0.15
C TRP A 81 -5.36 -14.00 0.90
N GLN A 82 -4.16 -13.69 1.40
CA GLN A 82 -3.48 -14.45 2.45
C GLN A 82 -4.32 -14.51 3.73
N GLN A 83 -4.97 -13.42 4.13
CA GLN A 83 -5.75 -13.39 5.37
C GLN A 83 -7.12 -14.08 5.27
N ASN A 84 -7.74 -14.08 4.09
CA ASN A 84 -9.17 -14.40 3.96
C ASN A 84 -9.46 -15.67 3.17
N ILE A 85 -8.61 -16.08 2.23
CA ILE A 85 -8.89 -17.27 1.39
C ILE A 85 -7.84 -18.38 1.62
N SER A 86 -6.58 -18.02 1.82
CA SER A 86 -5.49 -18.99 1.94
C SER A 86 -5.24 -19.30 3.41
N LYS A 87 -6.13 -20.09 4.01
CA LYS A 87 -5.92 -20.70 5.33
C LYS A 87 -5.59 -22.17 5.20
#